data_AF-A0A3B8Z178-F1
#
_entry.id   AF-A0A3B8Z178-F1
#
_cell.length_a   1.000
_cell.length_b   1.000
_cell.length_c   1.000
_cell.angle_alpha   90.00
_cell.angle_beta   90.00
_cell.angle_gamma   90.00
#
_symmetry.space_group_name_H-M   'P 1'
#
loop_
_entity.id
_entity.type
_entity.pdbx_description
1 polymer ?
#
loop_
_entity_poly.entity_id
_entity_poly.type
_entity_poly.pdbx_seq_one_letter_code
_entity_poly.pdbx_strand_id
1 'polypeptide(L)'
;MSHEKDEMAGRPLVIGSVVFVVVLFLAWAAPTAMEGWLQGRVLDGREGSDAIAWPGRSLPSGPRLQVNPDRDIERLRAAEHEHLTSYAWVDPKAGIVRVPLERAMQMTLDGVVAEAGTGQKQGSRK
;
A
#
# COMPACT_ATOMS: atom_id res chain seq x y z
N MET A 1 23.79 -79.66 26.95
CA MET A 1 24.17 -78.75 25.85
C MET A 1 22.87 -78.27 25.24
N SER A 2 22.23 -77.32 25.93
CA SER A 2 20.89 -76.86 25.64
C SER A 2 21.02 -75.58 24.83
N HIS A 3 20.76 -75.66 23.52
CA HIS A 3 20.54 -74.47 22.72
C HIS A 3 19.09 -74.08 22.89
N GLU A 4 18.88 -73.16 23.81
CA GLU A 4 17.72 -72.29 23.90
C GLU A 4 17.61 -71.56 22.57
N LYS A 5 16.79 -72.11 21.68
CA LYS A 5 16.09 -71.26 20.73
C LYS A 5 15.03 -70.57 21.56
N ASP A 6 15.44 -69.52 22.26
CA ASP A 6 14.54 -68.41 22.46
C ASP A 6 14.11 -68.03 21.06
N GLU A 7 12.97 -68.59 20.65
CA GLU A 7 12.19 -68.17 19.52
C GLU A 7 11.82 -66.72 19.83
N MET A 8 12.78 -65.82 19.59
CA MET A 8 12.65 -64.39 19.63
C MET A 8 11.28 -64.10 19.07
N ALA A 9 10.38 -63.67 19.96
CA ALA A 9 8.98 -63.47 19.65
C ALA A 9 8.90 -62.47 18.49
N GLY A 10 8.97 -62.97 17.26
CA GLY A 10 9.05 -62.14 16.06
C GLY A 10 7.69 -61.55 15.76
N ARG A 11 6.62 -62.17 16.27
CA ARG A 11 5.24 -61.72 16.14
C ARG A 11 5.03 -60.32 16.73
N PRO A 12 5.41 -60.01 17.99
CA PRO A 12 5.31 -58.64 18.50
C PRO A 12 6.25 -57.66 17.79
N LEU A 13 7.41 -58.09 17.30
CA LEU A 13 8.32 -57.21 16.55
C LEU A 13 7.77 -56.83 15.16
N VAL A 14 7.17 -57.80 14.46
CA VAL A 14 6.51 -57.59 13.17
C VAL A 14 5.25 -56.76 13.34
N ILE A 15 4.44 -57.03 14.36
CA ILE A 15 3.25 -56.21 14.67
C ILE A 15 3.69 -54.78 15.00
N GLY A 16 4.74 -54.61 15.81
CA GLY A 16 5.30 -53.30 16.13
C GLY A 16 5.79 -52.57 14.88
N SER A 17 6.50 -53.25 13.98
CA SER A 17 6.96 -52.69 12.70
C SER A 17 5.80 -52.27 11.80
N VAL A 18 4.77 -53.11 11.67
CA VAL A 18 3.59 -52.80 10.86
C VAL A 18 2.83 -51.61 11.44
N VAL A 19 2.62 -51.56 12.76
CA VAL A 19 1.98 -50.42 13.43
C VAL A 19 2.81 -49.15 13.22
N PHE A 20 4.13 -49.23 13.34
CA PHE A 20 5.02 -48.10 13.12
C PHE A 20 4.94 -47.55 11.69
N VAL A 21 4.94 -48.42 10.67
CA VAL A 21 4.77 -48.02 9.26
C VAL A 21 3.40 -47.40 9.02
N VAL A 22 2.33 -47.95 9.60
CA VAL A 22 0.99 -47.38 9.48
C VAL A 22 0.91 -46.00 10.13
N VAL A 23 1.52 -45.81 11.30
CA VAL A 23 1.58 -44.51 11.98
C VAL A 23 2.36 -43.49 11.15
N LEU A 24 3.50 -43.87 10.58
CA LEU A 24 4.26 -42.98 9.69
C LEU A 24 3.48 -42.61 8.43
N PHE A 25 2.78 -43.58 7.84
CA PHE A 25 1.94 -43.36 6.66
C PHE A 25 0.79 -42.39 6.98
N LEU A 26 0.11 -42.58 8.12
CA LEU A 26 -0.95 -41.68 8.56
C LEU A 26 -0.42 -40.28 8.91
N ALA A 27 0.76 -40.17 9.54
CA ALA A 27 1.38 -38.89 9.85
C ALA A 27 1.78 -38.10 8.59
N TRP A 28 2.12 -38.78 7.49
CA TRP A 28 2.41 -38.15 6.20
C TRP A 28 1.14 -37.84 5.39
N ALA A 29 0.16 -38.75 5.40
CA ALA A 29 -1.06 -38.63 4.61
C ALA A 29 -2.10 -37.68 5.24
N ALA A 30 -2.18 -37.59 6.57
CA ALA A 30 -3.18 -36.78 7.25
C ALA A 30 -3.02 -35.27 6.97
N PRO A 31 -1.82 -34.67 7.00
CA PRO A 31 -1.64 -33.25 6.65
C PRO A 31 -1.95 -32.96 5.18
N THR A 32 -1.55 -33.83 4.24
CA THR A 32 -1.78 -33.63 2.80
C THR A 32 -3.25 -33.77 2.42
N ALA A 33 -3.95 -34.75 3.00
CA ALA A 33 -5.39 -34.92 2.81
C ALA A 33 -6.20 -33.78 3.47
N MET A 34 -5.79 -33.34 4.67
CA MET A 34 -6.42 -32.23 5.38
C MET A 34 -6.20 -30.90 4.65
N GLU A 35 -4.99 -30.62 4.17
CA GLU A 35 -4.70 -29.45 3.35
C GLU A 35 -5.48 -29.47 2.05
N GLY A 36 -5.62 -30.61 1.36
CA GLY A 36 -6.47 -30.71 0.17
C GLY A 36 -7.96 -30.45 0.48
N TRP A 37 -8.47 -30.98 1.59
CA TRP A 37 -9.85 -30.76 2.03
C TRP A 37 -10.10 -29.33 2.52
N LEU A 38 -9.14 -28.71 3.20
CA LEU A 38 -9.17 -27.31 3.63
C LEU A 38 -8.96 -26.36 2.45
N GLN A 39 -8.10 -26.69 1.48
CA GLN A 39 -7.88 -25.91 0.25
C GLN A 39 -9.12 -25.91 -0.64
N GLY A 40 -9.86 -27.02 -0.72
CA GLY A 40 -11.18 -27.04 -1.37
C GLY A 40 -12.18 -26.05 -0.74
N ARG A 41 -12.06 -25.75 0.56
CA ARG A 41 -12.86 -24.71 1.24
C ARG A 41 -12.25 -23.31 1.20
N VAL A 42 -10.94 -23.21 1.01
CA VAL A 42 -10.19 -21.96 1.05
C VAL A 42 -10.01 -21.35 -0.34
N LEU A 43 -10.06 -22.15 -1.41
CA LEU A 43 -9.99 -21.66 -2.80
C LEU A 43 -11.35 -21.20 -3.34
N ASP A 44 -12.45 -21.85 -2.95
CA ASP A 44 -13.82 -21.34 -3.23
C ASP A 44 -14.14 -20.03 -2.48
N GLY A 45 -13.35 -19.70 -1.45
CA GLY A 45 -13.48 -18.46 -0.67
C GLY A 45 -12.38 -17.42 -0.90
N ARG A 46 -11.43 -17.66 -1.82
CA ARG A 46 -10.28 -16.77 -2.10
C ARG A 46 -10.29 -16.09 -3.46
N GLU A 47 -11.43 -16.10 -4.16
CA GLU A 47 -11.71 -15.08 -5.16
C GLU A 47 -11.87 -13.72 -4.45
N GLY A 48 -10.76 -13.02 -4.20
CA GLY A 48 -10.77 -11.65 -3.69
C GLY A 48 -10.21 -11.45 -2.29
N SER A 49 -8.98 -11.91 -2.02
CA SER A 49 -8.23 -11.38 -0.87
C SER A 49 -7.75 -9.95 -1.17
N ASP A 50 -8.71 -9.02 -1.06
CA ASP A 50 -8.64 -7.69 -0.47
C ASP A 50 -7.27 -7.25 0.07
N ALA A 51 -6.51 -6.52 -0.76
CA ALA A 51 -5.61 -5.51 -0.23
C ALA A 51 -6.47 -4.33 0.27
N ILE A 52 -6.98 -4.46 1.49
CA ILE A 52 -7.79 -3.46 2.23
C ILE A 52 -9.05 -3.03 1.46
N ALA A 53 -10.02 -3.92 1.33
CA ALA A 53 -11.37 -3.52 0.91
C ALA A 53 -12.10 -2.87 2.09
N TRP A 54 -12.20 -1.55 2.05
CA TRP A 54 -13.33 -0.88 2.70
C TRP A 54 -14.62 -1.28 1.96
N PRO A 55 -15.70 -1.65 2.67
CA PRO A 55 -16.96 -2.00 2.03
C PRO A 55 -17.44 -0.82 1.19
N GLY A 56 -17.44 -1.00 -0.14
CA GLY A 56 -17.79 0.03 -1.13
C GLY A 56 -16.64 0.57 -2.00
N ARG A 57 -15.41 0.08 -1.88
CA ARG A 57 -14.27 0.56 -2.70
C ARG A 57 -13.67 -0.56 -3.55
N SER A 58 -13.96 -0.53 -4.86
CA SER A 58 -13.21 -1.31 -5.85
C SER A 58 -11.73 -0.92 -5.77
N LEU A 59 -10.84 -1.90 -5.65
CA LEU A 59 -9.40 -1.62 -5.70
C LEU A 59 -9.08 -0.91 -7.03
N PRO A 60 -8.32 0.19 -7.01
CA PRO A 60 -7.88 0.82 -8.26
C PRO A 60 -7.15 -0.22 -9.10
N SER A 61 -7.42 -0.28 -10.41
CA SER A 61 -6.61 -1.06 -11.35
C SER A 61 -5.13 -0.77 -11.07
N GLY A 62 -4.29 -1.81 -10.98
CA GLY A 62 -2.90 -1.71 -10.53
C GLY A 62 -2.10 -0.58 -11.20
N PRO A 63 -0.92 -0.21 -10.66
CA PRO A 63 -0.15 0.95 -11.08
C PRO A 63 -0.03 1.05 -12.60
N ARG A 64 -0.65 2.07 -13.19
CA ARG A 64 -0.61 2.29 -14.64
C ARG A 64 0.67 3.05 -14.97
N LEU A 65 1.40 2.58 -15.99
CA LEU A 65 2.55 3.32 -16.49
C LEU A 65 2.06 4.63 -17.14
N GLN A 66 2.65 5.75 -16.74
CA GLN A 66 2.39 7.04 -17.36
C GLN A 66 2.82 7.01 -18.83
N VAL A 67 1.94 7.43 -19.73
CA VAL A 67 2.12 7.25 -21.19
C VAL A 67 3.29 8.07 -21.74
N ASN A 68 3.50 9.29 -21.22
CA ASN A 68 4.61 10.16 -21.62
C ASN A 68 5.05 11.07 -20.46
N PRO A 69 5.93 10.59 -19.57
CA PRO A 69 6.35 11.36 -18.40
C PRO A 69 7.09 12.66 -18.76
N ASP A 70 7.90 12.65 -19.83
CA ASP A 70 8.71 13.81 -20.21
C ASP A 70 7.85 15.01 -20.60
N ARG A 71 6.85 14.78 -21.47
CA ARG A 71 5.92 15.82 -21.91
C ARG A 71 5.09 16.38 -20.76
N ASP A 72 4.73 15.54 -19.80
CA ASP A 72 3.94 15.97 -18.65
C ASP A 72 4.76 16.85 -17.69
N ILE A 73 6.04 16.53 -17.49
CA ILE A 73 6.97 17.40 -16.75
C ILE A 73 7.19 18.73 -17.46
N GLU A 74 7.34 18.75 -18.79
CA GLU A 74 7.48 19.99 -19.55
C GLU A 74 6.26 20.90 -19.39
N ARG A 75 5.05 20.34 -19.48
CA ARG A 75 3.79 21.08 -19.26
C ARG A 75 3.70 21.63 -17.85
N LEU A 76 4.06 20.82 -16.85
CA LEU A 76 4.08 21.25 -15.46
C LEU A 76 5.02 22.45 -15.29
N ARG A 77 6.26 22.34 -15.77
CA ARG A 77 7.24 23.43 -15.70
C ARG A 77 6.77 24.70 -16.40
N ALA A 78 6.14 24.57 -17.56
CA ALA A 78 5.60 25.73 -18.28
C ALA A 78 4.50 26.44 -17.48
N ALA A 79 3.56 25.67 -16.90
CA ALA A 79 2.49 26.23 -16.07
C ALA A 79 3.02 26.89 -14.78
N GLU A 80 3.99 26.25 -14.12
CA GLU A 80 4.66 26.82 -12.95
C GLU A 80 5.39 28.11 -13.30
N HIS A 81 6.12 28.12 -14.43
CA HIS A 81 6.84 29.30 -14.88
C HIS A 81 5.89 30.46 -15.19
N GLU A 82 4.76 30.20 -15.85
CA GLU A 82 3.72 31.20 -16.09
C GLU A 82 3.19 31.77 -14.76
N HIS A 83 2.89 30.92 -13.77
CA HIS A 83 2.43 31.37 -12.47
C HIS A 83 3.43 32.25 -11.72
N LEU A 84 4.73 31.94 -11.82
CA LEU A 84 5.79 32.66 -11.12
C LEU A 84 6.18 33.98 -11.79
N THR A 85 6.02 34.08 -13.12
CA THR A 85 6.51 35.23 -13.89
C THR A 85 5.41 36.21 -14.29
N SER A 86 4.13 35.85 -14.12
CA SER A 86 2.99 36.66 -14.52
C SER A 86 2.21 37.25 -13.34
N TYR A 87 1.62 38.41 -13.59
CA TYR A 87 0.59 38.96 -12.72
C TYR A 87 -0.74 38.23 -12.94
N ALA A 88 -1.48 38.02 -11.85
CA ALA A 88 -2.87 37.56 -11.95
C ALA A 88 -3.69 38.01 -10.75
N TRP A 89 -4.99 38.15 -10.94
CA TRP A 89 -5.90 38.30 -9.83
C TRP A 89 -6.06 36.97 -9.08
N VAL A 90 -5.91 37.00 -7.76
CA VAL A 90 -6.23 35.87 -6.88
C VAL A 90 -7.66 36.03 -6.34
N ASP A 91 -7.99 37.23 -5.86
CA ASP A 91 -9.34 37.63 -5.50
C ASP A 91 -9.56 39.10 -5.88
N PRO A 92 -10.23 39.37 -7.01
CA PRO A 92 -10.56 40.73 -7.44
C PRO A 92 -11.41 41.51 -6.46
N LYS A 93 -12.31 40.83 -5.72
CA LYS A 93 -13.24 41.49 -4.79
C LYS A 93 -12.52 41.93 -3.53
N ALA A 94 -11.58 41.11 -3.06
CA ALA A 94 -10.72 41.44 -1.93
C ALA A 94 -9.52 42.31 -2.31
N GLY A 95 -9.32 42.62 -3.60
CA GLY A 95 -8.17 43.42 -4.06
C GLY A 95 -6.84 42.66 -4.03
N ILE A 96 -6.86 41.32 -4.02
CA ILE A 96 -5.67 40.48 -3.87
C ILE A 96 -5.14 40.08 -5.26
N VAL A 97 -3.89 40.49 -5.53
CA VAL A 97 -3.17 40.22 -6.78
C VAL A 97 -1.92 39.41 -6.51
N ARG A 98 -1.64 38.43 -7.37
CA ARG A 98 -0.35 37.75 -7.45
C ARG A 98 0.63 38.63 -8.22
N VAL A 99 1.78 38.89 -7.62
CA VAL A 99 2.90 39.62 -8.21
C VAL A 99 3.96 38.59 -8.67
N PRO A 100 4.64 38.80 -9.83
CA PRO A 100 5.76 37.97 -10.25
C PRO A 100 6.83 37.86 -9.17
N LEU A 101 7.44 36.69 -9.06
CA LEU A 101 8.38 36.36 -7.99
C LEU A 101 9.57 37.32 -7.95
N GLU A 102 10.15 37.65 -9.11
CA GLU A 102 11.27 38.59 -9.20
C GLU A 102 10.90 39.96 -8.62
N ARG A 103 9.67 40.41 -8.87
CA ARG A 103 9.19 41.68 -8.34
C ARG A 103 8.88 41.59 -6.85
N ALA A 104 8.31 40.48 -6.38
CA ALA A 104 8.08 40.25 -4.95
C ALA A 104 9.40 40.25 -4.15
N MET A 105 10.46 39.64 -4.69
CA MET A 105 11.80 39.68 -4.09
C MET A 105 12.32 41.11 -4.01
N GLN A 106 12.23 41.90 -5.09
CA GLN A 106 12.62 43.32 -5.09
C GLN A 106 11.85 44.12 -4.05
N MET A 107 10.52 43.99 -4.01
CA MET A 107 9.67 44.69 -3.02
C MET A 107 10.05 44.34 -1.58
N THR A 108 10.50 43.10 -1.34
CA THR A 108 10.96 42.67 -0.01
C THR A 108 12.27 43.36 0.37
N LEU A 109 13.22 43.46 -0.58
CA LEU A 109 14.49 44.18 -0.37
C LEU A 109 14.26 45.68 -0.20
N ASP A 110 13.32 46.25 -0.93
CA ASP A 110 12.94 47.67 -0.87
C ASP A 110 12.12 48.01 0.40
N GLY A 111 11.75 47.01 1.21
CA GLY A 111 10.99 47.18 2.45
C GLY A 111 9.49 47.46 2.28
N VAL A 112 8.96 47.36 1.06
CA VAL A 112 7.57 47.73 0.71
C VAL A 112 6.52 46.76 1.28
N VAL A 113 6.90 45.50 1.55
CA VAL A 113 5.96 44.44 1.95
C VAL A 113 5.44 44.61 3.39
N ALA A 114 6.15 45.34 4.25
CA ALA A 114 5.84 45.43 5.69
C ALA A 114 4.53 46.20 6.00
N GLU A 115 4.08 47.11 5.13
CA GLU A 115 2.90 47.96 5.39
C GLU A 115 1.57 47.36 4.88
N ALA A 116 1.61 46.44 3.92
CA ALA A 116 0.40 45.94 3.25
C ALA A 116 -0.40 44.90 4.05
N GLY A 117 0.22 44.23 5.03
CA GLY A 117 -0.42 43.16 5.84
C GLY A 117 -1.23 43.64 7.05
N THR A 118 -1.20 44.95 7.37
CA THR A 118 -1.78 45.50 8.61
C THR A 118 -3.24 45.99 8.48
N GLY A 119 -3.85 45.93 7.29
CA GLY A 119 -5.19 46.48 7.03
C GLY A 119 -6.40 45.60 7.36
N GLN A 120 -6.25 44.32 7.68
CA GLN A 120 -7.38 43.37 7.74
C GLN A 120 -7.89 43.04 9.17
N LYS A 121 -7.45 43.76 10.21
CA LYS A 121 -7.94 43.58 11.61
C LYS A 121 -8.72 44.76 12.20
N GLN A 122 -9.40 45.57 11.38
CA GLN A 122 -10.36 46.58 11.86
C GLN A 122 -11.69 46.46 11.11
N GLY A 123 -12.52 45.51 11.53
CA GLY A 123 -13.82 45.29 10.91
C GLY A 123 -14.69 44.26 11.62
N SER A 124 -14.58 44.15 12.94
CA SER A 124 -15.58 43.43 13.74
C SER A 124 -15.96 44.30 14.93
N ARG A 125 -16.83 45.26 14.66
CA ARG A 125 -17.63 45.95 15.67
C ARG A 125 -18.92 46.43 15.03
N LYS A 126 -19.95 45.60 15.11
CA LYS A 126 -21.29 45.93 15.58
C LYS A 126 -22.17 44.69 15.58
#